data_AF-A0A1B6JL06-F1
#
_entry.id   AF-A0A1B6JL06-F1
#
_cell.length_a   1.000
_cell.length_b   1.000
_cell.length_c   1.000
_cell.angle_alpha   90.00
_cell.angle_beta   90.00
_cell.angle_gamma   90.00
#
_symmetry.space_group_name_H-M   'P 1'
#
loop_
_entity.id
_entity.type
_entity.pdbx_description
1 polymer ?
#
loop_
_entity_poly.entity_id
_entity_poly.type
_entity_poly.pdbx_seq_one_letter_code
_entity_poly.pdbx_strand_id
1 'polypeptide(L)'
;MDTKICAMFIIYGLLETCTDGGVVNDVKKIAKTTLSLLDTTQGTCSQKGTDYASLALQSVYGELVQEDCELASPSSYPKDYFPKENEQFDFIVVGAGSAGCVIANRLTESGKWNVLLVEAGGDPSKTTEVPALFGALQETDEDWKYQTDPEKENCLGMLDNNCNWPRGRVLGGSSSINALLYVRGNDRDYNNWAQAGNTGWSYEDVLPYFMKSEDLHAQEVLKTKDWQKYHSVGGNLGVGSWNNSELNPVKKAFRSGMAELGYG
;
A
#
# COMPACT_ATOMS: atom_id res chain seq x y z
N MET A 1 -27.53 1.61 -11.65
CA MET A 1 -26.97 1.87 -10.31
C MET A 1 -25.56 1.33 -10.37
N ASP A 2 -24.62 2.21 -10.67
CA ASP A 2 -23.23 1.87 -11.01
C ASP A 2 -22.41 1.70 -9.72
N THR A 3 -22.46 0.51 -9.11
CA THR A 3 -21.53 0.15 -8.04
C THR A 3 -20.22 -0.30 -8.67
N LYS A 4 -19.36 0.67 -8.99
CA LYS A 4 -17.95 0.39 -9.25
C LYS A 4 -17.35 -0.17 -7.97
N ILE A 5 -17.05 -1.47 -7.93
CA ILE A 5 -16.14 -2.03 -6.92
C ILE A 5 -14.76 -1.45 -7.24
N CYS A 6 -14.44 -0.33 -6.60
CA CYS A 6 -13.07 0.18 -6.51
C CYS A 6 -12.28 -0.83 -5.68
N ALA A 7 -11.72 -1.84 -6.35
CA ALA A 7 -10.51 -2.47 -5.84
C ALA A 7 -9.42 -1.40 -5.94
N MET A 8 -9.30 -0.63 -4.87
CA MET A 8 -8.26 0.38 -4.72
C MET A 8 -6.96 -0.37 -4.47
N PHE A 9 -6.13 -0.45 -5.51
CA PHE A 9 -4.73 -0.78 -5.34
C PHE A 9 -4.05 0.50 -4.87
N ILE A 10 -3.54 0.48 -3.65
CA ILE A 10 -2.79 1.60 -3.07
C ILE A 10 -1.49 1.74 -3.87
N ILE A 11 -1.51 2.58 -4.91
CA ILE A 11 -0.32 3.24 -5.44
C ILE A 11 -0.64 4.71 -5.72
N TYR A 12 0.22 5.56 -5.17
CA TYR A 12 0.34 6.97 -5.47
C TYR A 12 0.62 7.20 -6.96
N GLY A 13 -0.21 7.99 -7.62
CA GLY A 13 -0.03 8.30 -9.03
C GLY A 13 -1.02 9.31 -9.62
N LEU A 14 -1.40 10.37 -8.87
CA LEU A 14 -1.87 11.66 -9.42
C LEU A 14 -2.12 12.64 -8.27
N LEU A 15 -1.03 13.15 -7.70
CA LEU A 15 -0.99 14.50 -7.14
C LEU A 15 -0.28 15.37 -8.18
N GLU A 16 -0.91 15.50 -9.36
CA GLU A 16 -0.65 16.64 -10.25
C GLU A 16 -1.80 17.64 -10.04
N THR A 17 -1.70 18.42 -8.96
CA THR A 17 -1.81 19.87 -9.08
C THR A 17 -1.12 20.53 -7.88
N CYS A 18 -0.18 21.41 -8.21
CA CYS A 18 0.30 22.51 -7.38
C CYS A 18 1.15 22.15 -6.14
N THR A 19 2.45 21.92 -6.33
CA THR A 19 3.53 22.87 -5.97
C THR A 19 4.90 22.18 -5.96
N ASP A 20 5.93 22.96 -6.30
CA ASP A 20 7.32 22.54 -6.47
C ASP A 20 7.91 21.82 -5.25
N GLY A 21 8.84 20.90 -5.53
CA GLY A 21 9.51 20.06 -4.54
C GLY A 21 10.09 20.81 -3.34
N GLY A 22 9.54 20.54 -2.16
CA GLY A 22 10.04 21.02 -0.86
C GLY A 22 9.55 20.26 0.38
N VAL A 23 8.47 19.49 0.27
CA VAL A 23 7.60 19.11 1.41
C VAL A 23 8.27 18.19 2.46
N VAL A 24 9.20 17.31 2.08
CA VAL A 24 9.77 16.33 3.04
C VAL A 24 10.74 16.97 4.05
N ASN A 25 11.41 18.07 3.69
CA ASN A 25 12.31 18.78 4.60
C ASN A 25 11.57 19.70 5.56
N ASP A 26 10.35 20.13 5.21
CA ASP A 26 9.55 21.04 6.02
C ASP A 26 8.82 20.32 7.16
N VAL A 27 8.37 19.07 6.98
CA VAL A 27 7.72 18.28 8.05
C VAL A 27 8.67 18.01 9.23
N LYS A 28 9.95 17.71 8.95
CA LYS A 28 10.97 17.53 10.01
C LYS A 28 11.29 18.83 10.75
N LYS A 29 11.19 19.98 10.06
CA LYS A 29 11.43 21.31 10.61
C LYS A 29 10.27 21.75 11.49
N ILE A 30 9.03 21.51 11.03
CA ILE A 30 7.78 21.75 11.76
C ILE A 30 7.75 20.89 13.03
N ALA A 31 8.02 19.58 12.95
CA ALA A 31 8.01 18.70 14.12
C ALA A 31 9.03 19.11 15.20
N LYS A 32 10.23 19.55 14.81
CA LYS A 32 11.25 20.06 15.74
C LYS A 32 10.86 21.38 16.40
N THR A 33 10.17 22.27 15.68
CA THR A 33 9.68 23.54 16.23
C THR A 33 8.48 23.31 17.17
N THR A 34 7.56 22.41 16.84
CA THR A 34 6.37 22.08 17.67
C THR A 34 6.74 21.46 19.02
N LEU A 35 7.74 20.56 19.06
CA LEU A 35 8.20 19.96 20.32
C LEU A 35 8.90 20.96 21.27
N SER A 36 9.50 22.04 20.73
CA SER A 36 10.13 23.08 21.56
C SER A 36 9.14 24.09 22.17
N LEU A 37 7.92 24.16 21.63
CA LEU A 37 6.87 25.09 22.09
C LEU A 37 5.91 24.47 23.12
N LEU A 38 5.84 23.13 23.18
CA LEU A 38 4.92 22.42 24.09
C LEU A 38 5.38 22.40 25.56
N ASP A 39 6.65 22.76 25.84
CA ASP A 39 7.20 22.75 27.21
C ASP A 39 7.02 24.09 27.97
N THR A 40 6.34 25.11 27.40
CA THR A 40 6.24 26.44 28.05
C THR A 40 4.85 27.05 28.20
N THR A 41 3.75 26.35 27.89
CA THR A 41 2.41 26.96 28.04
C THR A 41 1.59 26.35 29.16
N GLN A 42 1.99 26.62 30.41
CA GLN A 42 1.02 26.91 31.47
C GLN A 42 0.77 28.43 31.44
N GLY A 43 -0.17 28.87 30.62
CA GLY A 43 -0.46 30.30 30.46
C GLY A 43 -1.88 30.55 29.97
N THR A 44 -2.62 31.36 30.73
CA THR A 44 -3.98 31.82 30.44
C THR A 44 -4.01 32.65 29.14
N CYS A 45 -4.36 32.04 28.00
CA CYS A 45 -4.58 32.81 26.76
C CYS A 45 -5.96 33.48 26.77
N SER A 46 -5.96 34.81 26.78
CA SER A 46 -7.14 35.68 26.70
C SER A 46 -7.94 35.41 25.43
N GLN A 47 -9.20 35.00 25.59
CA GLN A 47 -10.15 34.87 24.48
C GLN A 47 -10.67 36.23 24.05
N LYS A 48 -9.89 36.96 23.23
CA LYS A 48 -10.46 37.97 22.33
C LYS A 48 -10.29 37.46 20.91
N GLY A 49 -11.38 36.94 20.35
CA GLY A 49 -11.45 36.55 18.95
C GLY A 49 -11.20 37.75 18.04
N THR A 50 -10.60 37.47 16.88
CA THR A 50 -10.18 38.38 15.79
C THR A 50 -8.74 38.96 15.85
N ASP A 51 -7.76 38.19 16.28
CA ASP A 51 -6.34 38.46 15.94
C ASP A 51 -5.92 37.64 14.70
N TYR A 52 -5.14 38.25 13.80
CA TYR A 52 -4.68 37.61 12.56
C TYR A 52 -3.80 36.38 12.80
N ALA A 53 -3.02 36.33 13.87
CA ALA A 53 -2.23 35.16 14.23
C ALA A 53 -3.15 33.99 14.62
N SER A 54 -4.18 34.25 15.43
CA SER A 54 -5.21 33.26 15.78
C SER A 54 -5.96 32.74 14.55
N LEU A 55 -6.30 33.61 13.59
CA LEU A 55 -6.93 33.20 12.33
C LEU A 55 -5.99 32.38 11.44
N ALA A 56 -4.71 32.77 11.35
CA ALA A 56 -3.72 32.00 10.60
C ALA A 56 -3.52 30.59 11.20
N LEU A 57 -3.45 30.48 12.54
CA LEU A 57 -3.36 29.20 13.23
C LEU A 57 -4.61 28.34 13.01
N GLN A 58 -5.81 28.93 13.03
CA GLN A 58 -7.05 28.22 12.72
C GLN A 58 -7.11 27.75 11.26
N SER A 59 -6.60 28.53 10.31
CA SER A 59 -6.49 28.13 8.89
C SER A 59 -5.58 26.93 8.73
N VAL A 60 -4.37 26.98 9.30
CA VAL A 60 -3.41 25.87 9.26
C VAL A 60 -3.99 24.63 9.94
N TYR A 61 -4.68 24.79 11.07
CA TYR A 61 -5.36 23.69 11.73
C TYR A 61 -6.48 23.09 10.85
N GLY A 62 -7.27 23.94 10.18
CA GLY A 62 -8.31 23.51 9.25
C GLY A 62 -7.75 22.72 8.06
N GLU A 63 -6.66 23.21 7.45
CA GLU A 63 -5.93 22.52 6.39
C GLU A 63 -5.37 21.17 6.86
N LEU A 64 -4.74 21.14 8.03
CA LEU A 64 -4.23 19.89 8.61
C LEU A 64 -5.35 18.87 8.85
N VAL A 65 -6.51 19.31 9.35
CA VAL A 65 -7.67 18.43 9.55
C VAL A 65 -8.22 17.93 8.21
N GLN A 66 -8.19 18.76 7.16
CA GLN A 66 -8.63 18.35 5.82
C GLN A 66 -7.68 17.30 5.23
N GLU A 67 -6.37 17.57 5.24
CA GLU A 67 -5.33 16.64 4.78
C GLU A 67 -5.38 15.32 5.56
N ASP A 68 -5.61 15.39 6.86
CA ASP A 68 -5.79 14.22 7.72
C ASP A 68 -7.02 13.39 7.33
N CYS A 69 -8.12 14.03 6.91
CA CYS A 69 -9.28 13.34 6.34
C CYS A 69 -9.02 12.78 4.94
N GLU A 70 -8.24 13.47 4.10
CA GLU A 70 -7.90 13.03 2.75
C GLU A 70 -6.96 11.82 2.76
N LEU A 71 -6.06 11.72 3.76
CA LEU A 71 -5.16 10.58 3.92
C LEU A 71 -5.91 9.25 4.02
N ALA A 72 -7.00 9.17 4.79
CA ALA A 72 -7.89 8.00 4.78
C ALA A 72 -9.31 8.43 5.13
N SER A 73 -10.10 8.72 4.09
CA SER A 73 -11.51 9.07 4.28
C SER A 73 -12.36 7.80 4.40
N PRO A 74 -13.22 7.68 5.43
CA PRO A 74 -14.21 6.61 5.51
C PRO A 74 -15.18 6.60 4.31
N SER A 75 -15.32 7.72 3.58
CA SER A 75 -16.15 7.76 2.37
C SER A 75 -15.46 7.21 1.13
N SER A 76 -14.15 6.93 1.19
CA SER A 76 -13.40 6.32 0.08
C SER A 76 -13.73 4.83 -0.08
N TYR A 77 -14.30 4.21 0.96
CA TYR A 77 -14.60 2.78 1.00
C TYR A 77 -16.10 2.50 0.86
N PRO A 78 -16.47 1.37 0.24
CA PRO A 78 -17.87 0.98 0.10
C PRO A 78 -18.47 0.75 1.48
N LYS A 79 -19.73 1.17 1.66
CA LYS A 79 -20.47 0.88 2.90
C LYS A 79 -20.62 -0.62 3.09
N ASP A 80 -20.50 -1.05 4.34
CA ASP A 80 -20.80 -2.42 4.74
C ASP A 80 -22.18 -2.85 4.24
N TYR A 81 -22.20 -4.06 3.69
CA TYR A 81 -23.39 -4.68 3.18
C TYR A 81 -23.67 -5.97 3.97
N PHE A 82 -24.88 -6.06 4.50
CA PHE A 82 -25.35 -7.21 5.26
C PHE A 82 -26.37 -7.98 4.41
N PRO A 83 -26.02 -9.17 3.89
CA PRO A 83 -26.94 -9.98 3.12
C PRO A 83 -28.20 -10.32 3.90
N LYS A 84 -29.34 -10.34 3.23
CA LYS A 84 -30.61 -10.80 3.80
C LYS A 84 -30.63 -12.32 3.86
N GLU A 85 -31.51 -12.86 4.71
CA GLU A 85 -31.74 -14.30 4.77
C GLU A 85 -32.16 -14.85 3.38
N ASN A 86 -31.49 -15.91 2.94
CA ASN A 86 -31.69 -16.56 1.63
C ASN A 86 -31.39 -15.67 0.40
N GLU A 87 -30.66 -14.57 0.55
CA GLU A 87 -30.17 -13.79 -0.58
C GLU A 87 -29.12 -14.58 -1.37
N GLN A 88 -29.19 -14.51 -2.71
CA GLN A 88 -28.35 -15.31 -3.61
C GLN A 88 -27.36 -14.42 -4.35
N PHE A 89 -26.14 -14.93 -4.51
CA PHE A 89 -25.05 -14.32 -5.27
C PHE A 89 -24.54 -15.33 -6.28
N ASP A 90 -24.08 -14.86 -7.44
CA ASP A 90 -23.45 -15.72 -8.43
C ASP A 90 -22.07 -16.19 -7.95
N PHE A 91 -21.36 -15.32 -7.22
CA PHE A 91 -20.08 -15.62 -6.61
C PHE A 91 -19.97 -15.05 -5.21
N ILE A 92 -19.32 -15.80 -4.32
CA ILE A 92 -18.89 -15.32 -3.00
C ILE A 92 -17.37 -15.38 -2.96
N VAL A 93 -16.73 -14.23 -2.82
CA VAL A 93 -15.29 -14.10 -2.65
C VAL A 93 -15.01 -13.94 -1.15
N VAL A 94 -14.29 -14.89 -0.58
CA VAL A 94 -13.95 -14.88 0.85
C VAL A 94 -12.55 -14.32 1.04
N GLY A 95 -12.46 -13.19 1.72
CA GLY A 95 -11.26 -12.39 1.93
C GLY A 95 -11.10 -11.31 0.85
N ALA A 96 -11.11 -10.05 1.25
CA ALA A 96 -10.80 -8.90 0.42
C ALA A 96 -9.30 -8.54 0.48
N GLY A 97 -8.45 -9.57 0.46
CA GLY A 97 -7.01 -9.41 0.32
C GLY A 97 -6.58 -9.10 -1.12
N SER A 98 -5.27 -9.10 -1.35
CA SER A 98 -4.69 -8.72 -2.65
C SER A 98 -5.28 -9.48 -3.85
N ALA A 99 -5.53 -10.79 -3.72
CA ALA A 99 -6.17 -11.57 -4.78
C ALA A 99 -7.69 -11.43 -4.80
N GLY A 100 -8.34 -11.37 -3.63
CA GLY A 100 -9.79 -11.26 -3.51
C GLY A 100 -10.34 -9.98 -4.13
N CYS A 101 -9.65 -8.85 -3.90
CA CYS A 101 -9.98 -7.59 -4.55
C CYS A 101 -9.87 -7.65 -6.08
N VAL A 102 -8.81 -8.29 -6.62
CA VAL A 102 -8.66 -8.50 -8.08
C VAL A 102 -9.83 -9.32 -8.62
N ILE A 103 -10.16 -10.44 -7.98
CA ILE A 103 -11.20 -11.36 -8.43
C ILE A 103 -12.57 -10.66 -8.40
N ALA A 104 -12.92 -10.01 -7.29
CA ALA A 104 -14.18 -9.29 -7.15
C ALA A 104 -14.32 -8.18 -8.21
N ASN A 105 -13.24 -7.42 -8.46
CA ASN A 105 -13.21 -6.41 -9.52
C ASN A 105 -13.47 -7.04 -10.90
N ARG A 106 -12.72 -8.08 -11.30
CA ARG A 106 -12.87 -8.72 -12.61
C ARG A 106 -14.22 -9.40 -12.81
N LEU A 107 -14.78 -10.04 -11.78
CA LEU A 107 -16.12 -10.64 -11.86
C LEU A 107 -17.20 -9.57 -12.07
N THR A 108 -17.07 -8.41 -11.42
CA THR A 108 -18.08 -7.35 -11.51
C THR A 108 -17.93 -6.45 -12.74
N GLU A 109 -16.79 -6.46 -13.45
CA GLU A 109 -16.53 -5.62 -14.64
C GLU A 109 -17.66 -5.64 -15.69
N SER A 110 -18.28 -6.80 -15.91
CA SER A 110 -19.33 -6.95 -16.93
C SER A 110 -20.72 -6.47 -16.49
N GLY A 111 -20.92 -6.22 -15.19
CA GLY A 111 -22.23 -5.94 -14.59
C GLY A 111 -23.23 -7.11 -14.62
N LYS A 112 -22.82 -8.29 -15.11
CA LYS A 112 -23.69 -9.46 -15.24
C LYS A 112 -23.80 -10.31 -13.97
N TRP A 113 -22.79 -10.24 -13.12
CA TRP A 113 -22.64 -11.11 -11.97
C TRP A 113 -22.84 -10.33 -10.68
N ASN A 114 -23.65 -10.88 -9.78
CA ASN A 114 -23.79 -10.41 -8.41
C ASN A 114 -22.73 -11.09 -7.55
N VAL A 115 -21.82 -10.29 -6.99
CA VAL A 115 -20.68 -10.79 -6.23
C VAL A 115 -20.76 -10.29 -4.80
N LEU A 116 -20.70 -11.20 -3.84
CA LEU A 116 -20.50 -10.89 -2.44
C LEU A 116 -19.01 -11.00 -2.11
N LEU A 117 -18.40 -9.92 -1.64
CA LEU A 117 -17.04 -9.91 -1.11
C LEU A 117 -17.12 -9.84 0.41
N VAL A 118 -16.49 -10.80 1.10
CA VAL A 118 -16.53 -10.90 2.57
C VAL A 118 -15.13 -10.64 3.11
N GLU A 119 -14.98 -9.69 4.02
CA GLU A 119 -13.72 -9.36 4.70
C GLU A 119 -13.93 -9.37 6.21
N ALA A 120 -12.93 -9.85 6.95
CA ALA A 120 -12.97 -9.90 8.41
C ALA A 120 -12.43 -8.62 9.06
N GLY A 121 -11.54 -7.91 8.37
CA GLY A 121 -11.04 -6.60 8.75
C GLY A 121 -11.98 -5.45 8.42
N GLY A 122 -11.58 -4.25 8.86
CA GLY A 122 -12.23 -3.00 8.49
C GLY A 122 -11.55 -2.30 7.32
N ASP A 123 -11.84 -1.02 7.18
CA ASP A 123 -11.19 -0.15 6.20
C ASP A 123 -9.73 0.19 6.59
N PRO A 124 -8.83 0.42 5.61
CA PRO A 124 -7.47 0.85 5.85
C PRO A 124 -7.40 2.17 6.62
N SER A 125 -6.53 2.21 7.63
CA SER A 125 -6.26 3.40 8.43
C SER A 125 -5.31 4.37 7.71
N LYS A 126 -5.14 5.57 8.26
CA LYS A 126 -4.16 6.54 7.75
C LYS A 126 -2.73 5.99 7.79
N THR A 127 -2.45 5.04 8.69
CA THR A 127 -1.13 4.44 8.81
C THR A 127 -0.80 3.54 7.61
N THR A 128 -1.80 2.86 7.04
CA THR A 128 -1.61 2.00 5.84
C THR A 128 -1.25 2.83 4.60
N GLU A 129 -1.71 4.07 4.56
CA GLU A 129 -1.50 5.00 3.44
C GLU A 129 -0.13 5.67 3.45
N VAL A 130 0.65 5.51 4.52
CA VAL A 130 2.01 6.04 4.64
C VAL A 130 3.03 4.90 4.55
N PRO A 131 3.68 4.70 3.39
CA PRO A 131 4.59 3.57 3.16
C PRO A 131 5.69 3.39 4.21
N ALA A 132 6.23 4.50 4.72
CA ALA A 132 7.31 4.47 5.70
C ALA A 132 6.88 3.88 7.07
N LEU A 133 5.57 3.77 7.32
CA LEU A 133 5.00 3.28 8.57
C LEU A 133 4.60 1.79 8.50
N PHE A 134 4.90 1.06 7.42
CA PHE A 134 4.47 -0.33 7.29
C PHE A 134 4.89 -1.23 8.47
N GLY A 135 6.06 -0.97 9.07
CA GLY A 135 6.52 -1.70 10.25
C GLY A 135 5.68 -1.45 11.51
N ALA A 136 5.03 -0.29 11.62
CA ALA A 136 4.16 0.08 12.73
C ALA A 136 2.76 -0.55 12.63
N LEU A 137 2.42 -1.18 11.50
CA LEU A 137 1.16 -1.90 11.30
C LEU A 137 1.18 -3.32 11.88
N GLN A 138 2.35 -3.84 12.25
CA GLN A 138 2.45 -5.15 12.88
C GLN A 138 1.89 -5.10 14.29
N GLU A 139 1.21 -6.18 14.70
CA GLU A 139 0.57 -6.30 16.01
C GLU A 139 -0.59 -5.29 16.28
N THR A 140 -1.02 -4.52 15.28
CA THR A 140 -2.21 -3.65 15.35
C THR A 140 -3.49 -4.41 14.97
N ASP A 141 -4.66 -3.78 15.08
CA ASP A 141 -5.92 -4.42 14.69
C ASP A 141 -6.06 -4.69 13.19
N GLU A 142 -5.17 -4.12 12.37
CA GLU A 142 -5.07 -4.38 10.92
C GLU A 142 -4.17 -5.59 10.61
N ASP A 143 -3.59 -6.23 11.64
CA ASP A 143 -2.81 -7.46 11.56
C ASP A 143 -3.58 -8.63 12.22
N TRP A 144 -3.55 -9.80 11.58
CA TRP A 144 -4.02 -11.05 12.17
C TRP A 144 -3.16 -11.51 13.35
N LYS A 145 -1.90 -11.03 13.43
CA LYS A 145 -0.95 -11.33 14.52
C LYS A 145 -0.67 -12.82 14.66
N TYR A 146 -0.57 -13.52 13.53
CA TYR A 146 -0.22 -14.94 13.58
C TYR A 146 1.17 -15.10 14.18
N GLN A 147 1.31 -16.15 14.97
CA GLN A 147 2.59 -16.60 15.50
C GLN A 147 2.79 -18.04 15.06
N THR A 148 4.03 -18.37 14.72
CA THR A 148 4.40 -19.77 14.49
C THR A 148 4.38 -20.52 15.82
N ASP A 149 4.27 -21.84 15.77
CA ASP A 149 4.66 -22.66 16.92
C ASP A 149 6.17 -22.47 17.20
N PRO A 150 6.61 -22.65 18.46
CA PRO A 150 8.01 -22.49 18.81
C PRO A 150 8.84 -23.67 18.27
N GLU A 151 10.00 -23.37 17.68
CA GLU A 151 10.89 -24.37 17.10
C GLU A 151 12.33 -24.23 17.63
N LYS A 152 13.10 -25.33 17.59
CA LYS A 152 14.45 -25.37 18.19
C LYS A 152 15.52 -24.59 17.42
N GLU A 153 15.27 -24.26 16.16
CA GLU A 153 16.28 -23.69 15.25
C GLU A 153 15.88 -22.32 14.69
N ASN A 154 14.66 -21.85 15.00
CA ASN A 154 14.08 -20.64 14.43
C ASN A 154 13.65 -19.68 15.53
N CYS A 155 13.76 -18.37 15.28
CA CYS A 155 13.26 -17.31 16.16
C CYS A 155 13.75 -17.38 17.63
N LEU A 156 14.97 -17.90 17.85
CA LEU A 156 15.59 -18.05 19.18
C LEU A 156 15.84 -16.72 19.92
N GLY A 157 15.75 -15.59 19.22
CA GLY A 157 15.84 -14.24 19.79
C GLY A 157 14.49 -13.58 20.10
N MET A 158 13.38 -14.26 19.79
CA MET A 158 12.01 -13.76 20.01
C MET A 158 11.48 -14.24 21.37
N LEU A 159 10.49 -13.55 21.91
CA LEU A 159 9.76 -14.02 23.09
C LEU A 159 9.13 -15.39 22.78
N ASP A 160 9.27 -16.32 23.72
CA ASP A 160 8.78 -17.70 23.65
C ASP A 160 9.33 -18.57 22.49
N ASN A 161 10.29 -18.07 21.71
CA ASN A 161 10.85 -18.67 20.49
C ASN A 161 9.84 -18.81 19.34
N ASN A 162 8.83 -17.94 19.29
CA ASN A 162 7.82 -17.90 18.23
C ASN A 162 8.13 -16.77 17.24
N CYS A 163 7.90 -17.02 15.95
CA CYS A 163 8.05 -15.99 14.92
C CYS A 163 6.75 -15.22 14.72
N ASN A 164 6.82 -13.89 14.71
CA ASN A 164 5.70 -13.05 14.27
C ASN A 164 5.51 -13.17 12.75
N TRP A 165 4.30 -13.54 12.33
CA TRP A 165 3.90 -13.72 10.92
C TRP A 165 2.75 -12.76 10.57
N PRO A 166 3.06 -11.47 10.34
CA PRO A 166 2.04 -10.47 10.09
C PRO A 166 1.24 -10.78 8.82
N ARG A 167 -0.08 -10.69 8.91
CA ARG A 167 -1.02 -10.84 7.77
C ARG A 167 -2.11 -9.79 7.89
N GLY A 168 -2.42 -9.11 6.79
CA GLY A 168 -3.39 -8.02 6.84
C GLY A 168 -4.80 -8.53 7.12
N ARG A 169 -5.44 -7.94 8.13
CA ARG A 169 -6.85 -8.09 8.50
C ARG A 169 -7.54 -6.75 8.30
N VAL A 170 -7.66 -6.36 7.03
CA VAL A 170 -8.12 -5.04 6.57
C VAL A 170 -8.48 -5.17 5.09
N LEU A 171 -9.32 -4.29 4.54
CA LEU A 171 -9.55 -4.25 3.09
C LEU A 171 -8.22 -4.07 2.33
N GLY A 172 -8.01 -4.85 1.27
CA GLY A 172 -6.71 -5.02 0.60
C GLY A 172 -5.80 -6.08 1.26
N GLY A 173 -6.08 -6.48 2.49
CA GLY A 173 -5.37 -7.53 3.23
C GLY A 173 -3.88 -7.25 3.36
N SER A 174 -3.05 -8.26 3.11
CA SER A 174 -1.59 -8.11 3.25
C SER A 174 -0.97 -7.05 2.34
N SER A 175 -1.61 -6.63 1.23
CA SER A 175 -1.06 -5.51 0.44
C SER A 175 -1.18 -4.16 1.13
N SER A 176 -2.10 -4.00 2.09
CA SER A 176 -2.28 -2.76 2.85
C SER A 176 -1.26 -2.61 3.99
N ILE A 177 -0.53 -3.68 4.33
CA ILE A 177 0.48 -3.69 5.41
C ILE A 177 1.88 -4.09 4.92
N ASN A 178 2.11 -4.16 3.60
CA ASN A 178 3.37 -4.63 3.03
C ASN A 178 4.43 -3.51 2.92
N ALA A 179 5.62 -3.87 2.44
CA ALA A 179 6.73 -2.94 2.23
C ALA A 179 6.80 -2.33 0.81
N LEU A 180 5.73 -2.42 0.02
CA LEU A 180 5.59 -1.91 -1.36
C LEU A 180 6.67 -2.36 -2.36
N LEU A 181 7.30 -3.50 -2.13
CA LEU A 181 8.26 -4.07 -3.08
C LEU A 181 7.51 -4.72 -4.26
N TYR A 182 7.71 -4.19 -5.46
CA TYR A 182 7.26 -4.82 -6.69
C TYR A 182 8.39 -5.62 -7.33
N VAL A 183 8.33 -6.94 -7.20
CA VAL A 183 9.29 -7.88 -7.78
C VAL A 183 8.51 -9.07 -8.35
N ARG A 184 8.82 -9.48 -9.57
CA ARG A 184 8.25 -10.68 -10.18
C ARG A 184 9.19 -11.88 -9.97
N GLY A 185 8.60 -13.07 -9.90
CA GLY A 185 9.36 -14.33 -9.89
C GLY A 185 10.19 -14.53 -11.16
N ASN A 186 11.15 -15.45 -11.09
CA ASN A 186 11.95 -15.86 -12.24
C ASN A 186 11.11 -16.72 -13.19
N ASP A 187 11.39 -16.68 -14.49
CA ASP A 187 10.66 -17.49 -15.49
C ASP A 187 10.68 -18.99 -15.19
N ARG A 188 11.78 -19.49 -14.63
CA ARG A 188 11.91 -20.87 -14.17
C ARG A 188 10.89 -21.24 -13.10
N ASP A 189 10.48 -20.32 -12.23
CA ASP A 189 9.53 -20.61 -11.15
C ASP A 189 8.17 -21.05 -11.73
N TYR A 190 7.68 -20.31 -12.72
CA TYR A 190 6.42 -20.60 -13.42
C TYR A 190 6.55 -21.80 -14.36
N ASN A 191 7.66 -21.88 -15.10
CA ASN A 191 7.90 -23.03 -15.99
C ASN A 191 7.99 -24.35 -15.21
N ASN A 192 8.52 -24.34 -13.99
CA ASN A 192 8.51 -25.50 -13.11
C ASN A 192 7.08 -25.88 -12.68
N TRP A 193 6.18 -24.91 -12.45
CA TRP A 193 4.77 -25.20 -12.18
C TRP A 193 4.09 -25.88 -13.36
N ALA A 194 4.32 -25.39 -14.58
CA ALA A 194 3.80 -26.01 -15.79
C ALA A 194 4.32 -27.45 -15.97
N GLN A 195 5.63 -27.66 -15.74
CA GLN A 195 6.24 -28.99 -15.79
C GLN A 195 5.71 -29.94 -14.71
N ALA A 196 5.29 -29.42 -13.56
CA ALA A 196 4.63 -30.18 -12.51
C ALA A 196 3.17 -30.57 -12.84
N GLY A 197 2.68 -30.25 -14.05
CA GLY A 197 1.34 -30.60 -14.53
C GLY A 197 0.33 -29.45 -14.47
N ASN A 198 0.72 -28.26 -14.00
CA ASN A 198 -0.16 -27.10 -13.95
C ASN A 198 -0.22 -26.41 -15.33
N THR A 199 -0.98 -26.99 -16.24
CA THR A 199 -1.14 -26.47 -17.61
C THR A 199 -1.65 -25.02 -17.60
N GLY A 200 -1.06 -24.15 -18.41
CA GLY A 200 -1.40 -22.73 -18.48
C GLY A 200 -0.73 -21.84 -17.43
N TRP A 201 0.25 -22.38 -16.69
CA TRP A 201 1.03 -21.65 -15.68
C TRP A 201 2.50 -21.48 -16.04
N SER A 202 2.87 -21.62 -17.32
CA SER A 202 4.23 -21.29 -17.76
C SER A 202 4.46 -19.79 -17.69
N TYR A 203 5.73 -19.33 -17.72
CA TYR A 203 6.02 -17.89 -17.71
C TYR A 203 5.37 -17.16 -18.88
N GLU A 204 5.33 -17.79 -20.05
CA GLU A 204 4.69 -17.26 -21.25
C GLU A 204 3.17 -17.08 -21.06
N ASP A 205 2.52 -18.01 -20.36
CA ASP A 205 1.08 -17.95 -20.09
C ASP A 205 0.71 -16.85 -19.08
N VAL A 206 1.55 -16.63 -18.05
CA VAL A 206 1.25 -15.67 -16.97
C VAL A 206 1.71 -14.24 -17.28
N LEU A 207 2.72 -14.06 -18.13
CA LEU A 207 3.26 -12.73 -18.48
C LEU A 207 2.18 -11.74 -18.97
N PRO A 208 1.23 -12.13 -19.85
CA PRO A 208 0.14 -11.24 -20.25
C PRO A 208 -0.70 -10.74 -19.06
N TYR A 209 -0.85 -11.53 -18.00
CA TYR A 209 -1.62 -11.14 -16.81
C TYR A 209 -0.82 -10.21 -15.90
N PHE A 210 0.50 -10.43 -15.76
CA PHE A 210 1.35 -9.46 -15.08
C PHE A 210 1.29 -8.09 -15.76
N MET A 211 1.41 -8.08 -17.09
CA MET A 211 1.25 -6.85 -17.87
C MET A 211 -0.15 -6.26 -17.67
N LYS A 212 -1.22 -7.05 -17.86
CA LYS A 212 -2.60 -6.56 -17.69
C LYS A 212 -2.86 -5.87 -16.33
N SER A 213 -2.19 -6.30 -15.27
CA SER A 213 -2.32 -5.64 -13.95
C SER A 213 -1.57 -4.32 -13.81
N GLU A 214 -0.47 -4.14 -14.52
CA GLU A 214 0.55 -3.12 -14.27
C GLU A 214 0.25 -1.79 -14.98
N ASP A 215 0.40 -0.70 -14.23
CA ASP A 215 0.53 0.66 -14.74
C ASP A 215 1.91 1.24 -14.39
N LEU A 216 2.88 1.04 -15.27
CA LEU A 216 4.28 1.39 -15.01
C LEU A 216 4.54 2.91 -15.13
N HIS A 217 5.02 3.52 -14.05
CA HIS A 217 5.45 4.92 -13.97
C HIS A 217 6.98 5.08 -13.77
N ALA A 218 7.72 3.98 -13.57
CA ALA A 218 9.17 3.99 -13.33
C ALA A 218 9.96 4.46 -14.58
N GLN A 219 10.38 5.73 -14.57
CA GLN A 219 11.02 6.38 -15.73
C GLN A 219 12.33 5.71 -16.16
N GLU A 220 13.10 5.16 -15.23
CA GLU A 220 14.31 4.43 -15.54
C GLU A 220 14.04 3.14 -16.31
N VAL A 221 12.89 2.48 -16.08
CA VAL A 221 12.49 1.27 -16.79
C VAL A 221 11.92 1.64 -18.15
N LEU A 222 11.05 2.66 -18.21
CA LEU A 222 10.45 3.16 -19.45
C LEU A 222 11.49 3.65 -20.49
N LYS A 223 12.69 4.02 -20.04
CA LYS A 223 13.81 4.43 -20.90
C LYS A 223 14.69 3.27 -21.36
N THR A 224 14.52 2.07 -20.80
CA THR A 224 15.29 0.89 -21.24
C THR A 224 14.79 0.41 -22.59
N LYS A 225 15.70 -0.20 -23.35
CA LYS A 225 15.31 -0.88 -24.58
C LYS A 225 14.46 -2.10 -24.23
N ASP A 226 13.41 -2.36 -25.00
CA ASP A 226 12.57 -3.54 -24.89
C ASP A 226 11.73 -3.64 -23.59
N TRP A 227 11.52 -2.53 -22.86
CA TRP A 227 10.70 -2.53 -21.64
C TRP A 227 9.28 -3.09 -21.86
N GLN A 228 8.70 -2.82 -23.03
CA GLN A 228 7.38 -3.32 -23.44
C GLN A 228 7.29 -4.84 -23.55
N LYS A 229 8.43 -5.53 -23.62
CA LYS A 229 8.45 -7.00 -23.62
C LYS A 229 7.96 -7.57 -22.30
N TYR A 230 8.21 -6.85 -21.20
CA TYR A 230 7.94 -7.33 -19.86
C TYR A 230 6.98 -6.44 -19.09
N HIS A 231 6.77 -5.19 -19.50
CA HIS A 231 5.98 -4.24 -18.74
C HIS A 231 4.93 -3.53 -19.60
N SER A 232 3.91 -2.99 -18.93
CA SER A 232 2.85 -2.21 -19.58
C SER A 232 2.37 -1.05 -18.72
N VAL A 233 1.52 -0.23 -19.34
CA VAL A 233 0.86 0.94 -18.74
C VAL A 233 -0.65 0.79 -18.87
N GLY A 234 -1.40 1.45 -18.00
CA GLY A 234 -2.87 1.47 -18.02
C GLY A 234 -3.57 0.33 -17.27
N GLY A 235 -2.81 -0.50 -16.54
CA GLY A 235 -3.36 -1.46 -15.58
C GLY A 235 -3.96 -0.77 -14.33
N ASN A 236 -4.42 -1.56 -13.37
CA ASN A 236 -5.02 -1.05 -12.14
C ASN A 236 -4.00 -0.86 -11.00
N LEU A 237 -2.80 -1.45 -11.13
CA LEU A 237 -1.73 -1.41 -10.14
C LEU A 237 -0.64 -0.45 -10.63
N GLY A 238 -0.62 0.77 -10.11
CA GLY A 238 0.49 1.69 -10.35
C GLY A 238 1.82 1.06 -9.92
N VAL A 239 2.88 1.20 -10.70
CA VAL A 239 4.20 0.69 -10.32
C VAL A 239 5.22 1.76 -10.61
N GLY A 240 5.78 2.34 -9.55
CA GLY A 240 6.71 3.44 -9.63
C GLY A 240 7.96 3.20 -8.82
N SER A 241 8.95 4.05 -9.06
CA SER A 241 10.21 4.01 -8.34
C SER A 241 10.20 5.02 -7.21
N TRP A 242 10.71 4.60 -6.05
CA TRP A 242 10.99 5.54 -4.97
C TRP A 242 12.22 6.38 -5.31
N ASN A 243 11.95 7.60 -5.78
CA ASN A 243 12.98 8.59 -6.06
C ASN A 243 13.33 9.43 -4.82
N ASN A 244 14.18 8.88 -3.95
CA ASN A 244 14.85 9.66 -2.91
C ASN A 244 16.33 9.84 -3.28
N SER A 245 16.71 11.08 -3.61
CA SER A 245 18.08 11.43 -4.01
C SER A 245 19.08 11.33 -2.85
N GLU A 246 18.63 11.45 -1.60
CA GLU A 246 19.47 11.28 -0.41
C GLU A 246 20.03 9.85 -0.29
N LEU A 247 19.33 8.87 -0.88
CA LEU A 247 19.76 7.47 -0.90
C LEU A 247 20.74 7.15 -2.03
N ASN A 248 21.02 8.09 -2.95
CA ASN A 248 21.91 7.84 -4.08
C ASN A 248 23.34 7.41 -3.68
N PRO A 249 23.98 7.98 -2.63
CA PRO A 249 25.27 7.50 -2.17
C PRO A 249 25.24 6.04 -1.72
N VAL A 250 24.19 5.64 -0.99
CA VAL A 250 24.00 4.26 -0.53
C VAL A 250 23.75 3.32 -1.70
N LYS A 251 22.85 3.70 -2.63
CA LYS A 251 22.58 2.93 -3.85
C LYS A 251 23.85 2.72 -4.68
N LYS A 252 24.69 3.75 -4.81
CA LYS A 252 25.97 3.67 -5.53
C LYS A 252 26.96 2.76 -4.81
N ALA A 253 27.16 2.93 -3.52
CA ALA A 253 28.06 2.09 -2.73
C ALA A 253 27.65 0.61 -2.79
N PHE A 254 26.34 0.33 -2.67
CA PHE A 254 25.81 -1.01 -2.79
C PHE A 254 26.08 -1.62 -4.17
N ARG A 255 25.77 -0.91 -5.26
CA ARG A 255 26.05 -1.38 -6.64
C ARG A 255 27.53 -1.63 -6.89
N SER A 256 28.41 -0.73 -6.42
CA SER A 256 29.86 -0.91 -6.56
C SER A 256 30.35 -2.15 -5.81
N GLY A 257 29.90 -2.36 -4.57
CA GLY A 257 30.24 -3.57 -3.82
C GLY A 257 29.74 -4.84 -4.48
N MET A 258 28.52 -4.84 -5.03
CA MET A 258 27.99 -5.99 -5.77
C MET A 258 28.81 -6.28 -7.04
N ALA A 259 29.23 -5.23 -7.77
CA ALA A 259 30.08 -5.40 -8.95
C ALA A 259 31.46 -5.99 -8.61
N GLU A 260 32.07 -5.60 -7.49
CA GLU A 260 33.32 -6.20 -7.00
C GLU A 260 33.18 -7.69 -6.68
N LEU A 261 31.98 -8.12 -6.26
CA LEU A 261 31.62 -9.52 -6.02
C LEU A 261 31.23 -10.29 -7.31
N GLY A 262 31.28 -9.63 -8.48
CA GLY A 262 30.92 -10.22 -9.77
C GLY A 262 29.44 -10.12 -10.14
N TYR A 263 28.66 -9.33 -9.41
CA TYR A 263 27.25 -9.03 -9.70
C TYR A 263 27.13 -7.60 -10.24
N GLY A 264 27.48 -7.38 -11.51
CA GLY A 264 27.48 -6.06 -12.16
C GLY A 264 27.18 -6.10 -13.64
#